data_AF-A0A061BDQ6-F1
#
_entry.id   AF-A0A061BDQ6-F1
#
_cell.length_a   1.000
_cell.length_b   1.000
_cell.length_c   1.000
_cell.angle_alpha   90.00
_cell.angle_beta   90.00
_cell.angle_gamma   90.00
#
_symmetry.space_group_name_H-M   'P 1'
#
loop_
_entity.id
_entity.type
_entity.pdbx_description
1 polymer ?
#
loop_
_entity_poly.entity_id
_entity_poly.type
_entity_poly.pdbx_seq_one_letter_code
_entity_poly.pdbx_strand_id
1 'polypeptide(L)'
;MLNRSAAVGSGSRKAFELFIVPGTSSTTQAHATATDGPEREGGMTKCCVCGLATDKRCQACAKSRIALFFCSPEHQKLVWKHHKHVCGPNAHPFHFPPLSQREVDELLELGDTPLTLDMANVDAIMRVAEPDEVQRLAARVKQPPRTVRQGIEEDFGAPSGSFSLLVQQLRSPSAFPPHQQDMLLNARESLKSAKIERKSNSFLLFDELDFWSHVAVWDFVLPPRREPSNEELQKSISWSHCRHQAVVVFSLLTRRRAAKNSATVPLDLIHRAIEQYFDLVGRAVPALDEPTAGYAAHTVLAAMWDVADFKLYIHRDSSGHVVVRFSPPPSWPFSA
;
A
#
# COMPACT_ATOMS: atom_id res chain seq x y z
N MET A 1 31.60 10.56 -19.89
CA MET A 1 31.72 11.19 -18.56
C MET A 1 31.00 12.53 -18.60
N LEU A 2 29.73 12.59 -18.20
CA LEU A 2 28.97 13.83 -18.06
C LEU A 2 28.46 13.88 -16.62
N ASN A 3 29.07 14.74 -15.82
CA ASN A 3 28.73 14.99 -14.44
C ASN A 3 27.69 16.11 -14.43
N ARG A 4 26.40 15.78 -14.23
CA ARG A 4 25.34 16.78 -13.98
C ARG A 4 24.98 16.72 -12.50
N SER A 5 25.69 17.50 -11.70
CA SER A 5 25.25 17.85 -10.35
C SER A 5 24.22 18.98 -10.46
N ALA A 6 22.94 18.63 -10.44
CA ALA A 6 21.89 19.61 -10.20
C ALA A 6 21.92 20.00 -8.71
N ALA A 7 22.09 21.29 -8.43
CA ALA A 7 21.99 21.83 -7.08
C ALA A 7 20.53 21.70 -6.60
N VAL A 8 20.28 20.70 -5.74
CA VAL A 8 19.00 20.57 -5.04
C VAL A 8 18.99 21.61 -3.92
N GLY A 9 18.03 22.54 -3.98
CA GLY A 9 17.87 23.60 -2.97
C GLY A 9 17.73 23.03 -1.56
N SER A 10 18.36 23.69 -0.58
CA SER A 10 18.40 23.29 0.82
C SER A 10 17.06 23.55 1.53
N GLY A 11 16.00 22.89 1.09
CA GLY A 11 14.84 22.66 1.95
C GLY A 11 15.27 21.69 3.04
N SER A 12 15.18 22.09 4.31
CA SER A 12 15.48 21.24 5.47
C SER A 12 14.70 19.92 5.35
N ARG A 13 15.39 18.84 4.98
CA ARG A 13 14.82 17.50 4.96
C ARG A 13 14.52 17.13 6.41
N LYS A 14 13.24 16.98 6.76
CA LYS A 14 12.87 16.39 8.04
C LYS A 14 13.39 14.96 8.05
N ALA A 15 14.24 14.63 9.02
CA ALA A 15 14.77 13.29 9.16
C ALA A 15 13.66 12.36 9.69
N PHE A 16 13.43 11.25 8.99
CA PHE A 16 12.65 10.14 9.52
C PHE A 16 13.51 9.32 10.46
N GLU A 17 13.07 9.16 11.71
CA GLU A 17 13.73 8.29 12.68
C GLU A 17 12.98 6.95 12.75
N LEU A 18 13.62 5.88 12.27
CA LEU A 18 13.13 4.52 12.40
C LEU A 18 13.86 3.85 13.57
N PHE A 19 13.09 3.37 14.56
CA PHE A 19 13.63 2.62 15.69
C PHE A 19 13.17 1.16 15.61
N ILE A 20 14.12 0.24 15.45
CA ILE A 20 13.89 -1.19 15.57
C ILE A 20 14.27 -1.58 17.00
N VAL A 21 13.30 -2.09 17.77
CA VAL A 21 13.52 -2.52 19.15
C VAL A 21 13.77 -4.02 19.16
N PRO A 22 14.95 -4.51 19.57
CA PRO A 22 15.22 -5.94 19.60
C PRO A 22 14.25 -6.67 20.55
N GLY A 23 13.45 -7.59 20.01
CA GLY A 23 12.61 -8.46 20.83
C GLY A 23 13.45 -9.52 21.55
N THR A 24 13.23 -9.69 22.87
CA THR A 24 13.80 -10.80 23.64
C THR A 24 13.13 -12.11 23.22
N SER A 25 13.70 -12.79 22.23
CA SER A 25 13.08 -13.97 21.61
C SER A 25 13.48 -15.25 22.36
N SER A 26 12.51 -15.96 22.95
CA SER A 26 12.64 -17.39 23.26
C SER A 26 11.98 -18.18 22.13
N THR A 27 12.77 -18.81 21.27
CA THR A 27 12.28 -19.43 20.03
C THR A 27 11.67 -20.81 20.32
N THR A 28 10.37 -20.95 20.11
CA THR A 28 9.72 -22.26 19.92
C THR A 28 8.91 -22.18 18.61
N GLN A 29 9.39 -22.83 17.55
CA GLN A 29 8.69 -22.85 16.26
C GLN A 29 7.61 -23.94 16.28
N ALA A 30 6.34 -23.52 16.29
CA ALA A 30 5.21 -24.38 15.99
C ALA A 30 4.74 -24.09 14.55
N HIS A 31 4.71 -25.12 13.69
CA HIS A 31 4.13 -25.05 12.36
C HIS A 31 2.59 -25.09 12.48
N ALA A 32 1.94 -23.92 12.37
CA ALA A 32 0.49 -23.82 12.26
C ALA A 32 0.08 -23.87 10.78
N THR A 33 -0.70 -24.87 10.40
CA THR A 33 -1.42 -24.91 9.11
C THR A 33 -2.70 -24.09 9.25
N ALA A 34 -2.69 -22.87 8.70
CA ALA A 34 -3.86 -21.99 8.64
C ALA A 34 -4.96 -22.63 7.77
N THR A 35 -5.98 -23.15 8.42
CA THR A 35 -7.26 -23.45 7.76
C THR A 35 -8.20 -22.29 8.06
N ASP A 36 -8.73 -21.64 7.02
CA ASP A 36 -9.66 -20.51 7.08
C ASP A 36 -11.04 -20.95 7.66
N GLY A 37 -11.05 -21.40 8.91
CA GLY A 37 -12.27 -21.48 9.71
C GLY A 37 -12.58 -20.10 10.30
N PRO A 38 -13.87 -19.70 10.41
CA PRO A 38 -14.23 -18.46 11.09
C PRO A 38 -14.06 -18.66 12.60
N GLU A 39 -12.82 -18.61 13.09
CA GLU A 39 -12.53 -18.71 14.51
C GLU A 39 -13.15 -17.53 15.25
N ARG A 40 -14.22 -17.84 15.98
CA ARG A 40 -14.80 -17.04 17.05
C ARG A 40 -13.91 -17.13 18.29
N GLU A 41 -12.65 -16.74 18.20
CA GLU A 41 -11.98 -16.24 19.39
C GLU A 41 -12.59 -14.87 19.69
N GLY A 42 -13.13 -14.71 20.90
CA GLY A 42 -13.93 -13.57 21.36
C GLY A 42 -13.19 -12.23 21.46
N GLY A 43 -12.30 -11.93 20.53
CA GLY A 43 -11.67 -10.63 20.36
C GLY A 43 -12.70 -9.60 19.91
N MET A 44 -12.94 -8.60 20.75
CA MET A 44 -13.80 -7.47 20.41
C MET A 44 -13.28 -6.78 19.13
N THR A 45 -14.15 -6.67 18.12
CA THR A 45 -13.81 -6.06 16.83
C THR A 45 -13.57 -4.55 17.00
N LYS A 46 -12.66 -3.98 16.22
CA LYS A 46 -12.21 -2.58 16.37
C LYS A 46 -12.66 -1.73 15.18
N CYS A 47 -12.98 -0.47 15.45
CA CYS A 47 -13.26 0.50 14.40
C CYS A 47 -12.01 0.75 13.55
N CYS A 48 -12.13 0.58 12.23
CA CYS A 48 -11.02 0.74 11.29
C CYS A 48 -10.41 2.16 11.26
N VAL A 49 -11.12 3.16 11.80
CA VAL A 49 -10.67 4.56 11.88
C VAL A 49 -9.96 4.85 13.21
N CYS A 50 -10.61 4.61 14.36
CA CYS A 50 -10.09 5.03 15.67
C CYS A 50 -9.58 3.89 16.56
N GLY A 51 -9.79 2.63 16.16
CA GLY A 51 -9.40 1.45 16.94
C GLY A 51 -10.28 1.14 18.16
N LEU A 52 -11.29 1.96 18.48
CA LEU A 52 -12.23 1.68 19.57
C LEU A 52 -13.06 0.43 19.26
N ALA A 53 -13.38 -0.33 20.31
CA ALA A 53 -14.26 -1.48 20.23
C ALA A 53 -15.63 -1.14 19.62
N THR A 54 -16.12 -1.98 18.71
CA THR A 54 -17.45 -1.86 18.13
C THR A 54 -17.89 -3.16 17.47
N ASP A 55 -19.19 -3.44 17.48
CA ASP A 55 -19.87 -4.52 16.77
C ASP A 55 -20.54 -4.04 15.46
N LYS A 56 -20.55 -2.73 15.22
CA LYS A 56 -21.18 -2.11 14.05
C LYS A 56 -20.28 -2.29 12.82
N ARG A 57 -20.76 -3.07 11.86
CA ARG A 57 -20.07 -3.33 10.59
C ARG A 57 -20.79 -2.76 9.39
N CYS A 58 -20.04 -2.50 8.32
CA CYS A 58 -20.60 -2.19 7.01
C CYS A 58 -21.35 -3.42 6.46
N GLN A 59 -22.68 -3.34 6.41
CA GLN A 59 -23.52 -4.47 6.00
C GLN A 59 -23.27 -4.92 4.56
N ALA A 60 -22.92 -3.99 3.67
CA ALA A 60 -22.60 -4.32 2.29
C ALA A 60 -21.29 -5.14 2.18
N CYS A 61 -20.22 -4.74 2.86
CA CYS A 61 -18.96 -5.50 2.90
C CYS A 61 -19.13 -6.86 3.59
N ALA A 62 -19.95 -6.93 4.64
CA ALA A 62 -20.21 -8.18 5.36
C ALA A 62 -20.83 -9.26 4.45
N LYS A 63 -21.70 -8.87 3.50
CA LYS A 63 -22.25 -9.79 2.49
C LYS A 63 -21.18 -10.39 1.58
N SER A 64 -20.07 -9.67 1.40
CA SER A 64 -18.89 -10.11 0.66
C SER A 64 -17.79 -10.64 1.57
N ARG A 65 -18.13 -11.09 2.80
CA ARG A 65 -17.19 -11.67 3.77
C ARG A 65 -16.12 -10.71 4.31
N ILE A 66 -16.18 -9.41 3.98
CA ILE A 66 -15.27 -8.40 4.53
C ILE A 66 -15.88 -7.76 5.77
N ALA A 67 -15.21 -7.91 6.91
CA ALA A 67 -15.66 -7.41 8.19
C ALA A 67 -15.02 -6.04 8.48
N LEU A 68 -15.59 -4.98 7.88
CA LEU A 68 -15.16 -3.60 8.11
C LEU A 68 -16.05 -2.91 9.16
N PHE A 69 -15.47 -2.41 10.25
CA PHE A 69 -16.19 -1.93 11.43
C PHE A 69 -16.05 -0.43 11.67
N PHE A 70 -17.14 0.21 12.11
CA PHE A 70 -17.21 1.65 12.41
C PHE A 70 -17.95 1.90 13.72
N CYS A 71 -17.32 2.55 14.71
CA CYS A 71 -18.01 2.82 15.99
C CYS A 71 -19.14 3.85 15.89
N SER A 72 -19.09 4.72 14.87
CA SER A 72 -20.10 5.76 14.60
C SER A 72 -20.30 5.99 13.09
N PRO A 73 -21.48 6.51 12.68
CA PRO A 73 -21.71 7.00 11.31
C PRO A 73 -20.70 8.10 10.89
N GLU A 74 -20.19 8.88 11.84
CA GLU A 74 -19.23 9.96 11.60
C GLU A 74 -17.90 9.39 11.08
N HIS A 75 -17.39 8.31 11.68
CA HIS A 75 -16.20 7.62 11.17
C HIS A 75 -16.44 6.98 9.81
N GLN A 76 -17.63 6.44 9.55
CA GLN A 76 -17.97 5.95 8.22
C GLN A 76 -17.97 7.08 7.19
N LYS A 77 -18.55 8.26 7.51
CA LYS A 77 -18.57 9.44 6.63
C LYS A 77 -17.17 9.97 6.31
N LEU A 78 -16.18 9.80 7.18
CA LEU A 78 -14.79 10.20 6.92
C LEU A 78 -14.21 9.46 5.71
N VAL A 79 -14.53 8.18 5.55
CA VAL A 79 -13.95 7.30 4.51
C VAL A 79 -14.91 7.01 3.35
N TRP A 80 -16.21 7.31 3.52
CA TRP A 80 -17.26 6.91 2.58
C TRP A 80 -17.02 7.34 1.13
N LYS A 81 -16.44 8.54 0.92
CA LYS A 81 -16.14 9.08 -0.42
C LYS A 81 -15.39 8.06 -1.28
N HIS A 82 -14.41 7.37 -0.72
CA HIS A 82 -13.60 6.39 -1.45
C HIS A 82 -14.06 4.96 -1.19
N HIS A 83 -14.44 4.63 0.05
CA HIS A 83 -14.90 3.29 0.40
C HIS A 83 -16.08 2.82 -0.45
N LYS A 84 -17.01 3.71 -0.83
CA LYS A 84 -18.18 3.36 -1.66
C LYS A 84 -17.81 2.70 -3.00
N HIS A 85 -16.62 2.95 -3.55
CA HIS A 85 -16.17 2.36 -4.82
C HIS A 85 -15.80 0.88 -4.68
N VAL A 86 -15.35 0.48 -3.48
CA VAL A 86 -14.86 -0.87 -3.16
C VAL A 86 -15.78 -1.58 -2.16
N CYS A 87 -16.98 -1.05 -1.94
CA CYS A 87 -17.95 -1.58 -0.99
C CYS A 87 -18.86 -2.63 -1.66
N GLY A 88 -19.47 -3.51 -0.85
CA GLY A 88 -20.45 -4.47 -1.37
C GLY A 88 -19.80 -5.51 -2.28
N PRO A 89 -20.35 -5.78 -3.49
CA PRO A 89 -19.80 -6.77 -4.42
C PRO A 89 -18.32 -6.55 -4.77
N ASN A 90 -17.84 -5.31 -4.70
CA ASN A 90 -16.45 -4.95 -4.99
C ASN A 90 -15.49 -5.17 -3.81
N ALA A 91 -16.01 -5.59 -2.65
CA ALA A 91 -15.20 -5.73 -1.44
C ALA A 91 -14.36 -7.01 -1.43
N HIS A 92 -14.86 -8.11 -2.00
CA HIS A 92 -14.09 -9.34 -2.12
C HIS A 92 -14.54 -10.20 -3.32
N PRO A 93 -13.62 -10.53 -4.25
CA PRO A 93 -12.27 -9.98 -4.37
C PRO A 93 -12.26 -8.44 -4.36
N PHE A 94 -11.19 -7.83 -3.88
CA PHE A 94 -11.10 -6.37 -3.87
C PHE A 94 -11.01 -5.86 -5.31
N HIS A 95 -11.97 -5.04 -5.73
CA HIS A 95 -11.98 -4.47 -7.08
C HIS A 95 -11.65 -2.98 -7.02
N PHE A 96 -10.47 -2.61 -7.53
CA PHE A 96 -10.14 -1.24 -7.83
C PHE A 96 -11.14 -0.64 -8.82
N PRO A 97 -11.49 0.65 -8.66
CA PRO A 97 -12.26 1.34 -9.69
C PRO A 97 -11.43 1.53 -10.95
N PRO A 98 -12.09 1.70 -12.12
CA PRO A 98 -11.44 2.02 -13.37
C PRO A 98 -10.53 3.25 -13.27
N LEU A 99 -9.61 3.40 -14.22
CA LEU A 99 -8.79 4.61 -14.30
C LEU A 99 -9.69 5.83 -14.53
N SER A 100 -9.39 6.90 -13.79
CA SER A 100 -9.94 8.21 -14.08
C SER A 100 -9.43 8.74 -15.42
N GLN A 101 -10.12 9.72 -16.00
CA GLN A 101 -9.65 10.38 -17.22
C GLN A 101 -8.25 10.99 -17.01
N ARG A 102 -8.03 11.60 -15.85
CA ARG A 102 -6.73 12.17 -15.46
C ARG A 102 -5.62 11.12 -15.47
N GLU A 103 -5.83 9.98 -14.82
CA GLU A 103 -4.84 8.89 -14.81
C GLU A 103 -4.52 8.40 -16.23
N VAL A 104 -5.54 8.32 -17.11
CA VAL A 104 -5.34 7.96 -18.52
C VAL A 104 -4.52 9.00 -19.27
N ASP A 105 -4.87 10.28 -19.14
CA ASP A 105 -4.16 11.36 -19.83
C ASP A 105 -2.69 11.41 -19.40
N GLU A 106 -2.44 11.27 -18.10
CA GLU A 106 -1.09 11.24 -17.54
C GLU A 106 -0.30 10.01 -18.01
N LEU A 107 -0.92 8.82 -18.06
CA LEU A 107 -0.27 7.63 -18.61
C LEU A 107 0.10 7.82 -20.09
N LEU A 108 -0.81 8.38 -20.89
CA LEU A 108 -0.57 8.65 -22.30
C LEU A 108 0.57 9.66 -22.49
N GLU A 109 0.60 10.73 -21.69
CA GLU A 109 1.69 11.72 -21.68
C GLU A 109 3.03 11.08 -21.29
N LEU A 110 3.03 10.18 -20.32
CA LEU A 110 4.23 9.56 -19.77
C LEU A 110 4.66 8.28 -20.51
N GLY A 111 3.97 7.89 -21.59
CA GLY A 111 4.18 6.61 -22.27
C GLY A 111 5.64 6.33 -22.66
N ASP A 112 6.40 7.36 -23.03
CA ASP A 112 7.79 7.21 -23.46
C ASP A 112 8.81 7.47 -22.32
N THR A 113 8.33 7.69 -21.09
CA THR A 113 9.17 7.83 -19.90
C THR A 113 9.80 6.48 -19.56
N PRO A 114 11.13 6.41 -19.36
CA PRO A 114 11.77 5.19 -18.87
C PRO A 114 11.23 4.79 -17.49
N LEU A 115 10.88 3.52 -17.33
CA LEU A 115 10.67 2.90 -16.03
C LEU A 115 12.04 2.48 -15.50
N THR A 116 12.65 3.39 -14.74
CA THR A 116 13.83 3.04 -13.95
C THR A 116 13.40 2.19 -12.78
N LEU A 117 14.19 1.15 -12.49
CA LEU A 117 14.05 0.47 -11.22
C LEU A 117 14.45 1.47 -10.15
N ASP A 118 13.54 1.72 -9.21
CA ASP A 118 13.85 2.51 -8.02
C ASP A 118 15.00 1.80 -7.29
N MET A 119 16.22 2.36 -7.41
CA MET A 119 17.42 1.72 -6.89
C MET A 119 17.36 1.56 -5.37
N ALA A 120 16.61 2.40 -4.66
CA ALA A 120 16.39 2.22 -3.22
C ALA A 120 15.54 0.97 -2.95
N ASN A 121 14.57 0.69 -3.82
CA ASN A 121 13.78 -0.54 -3.77
C ASN A 121 14.61 -1.74 -4.21
N VAL A 122 15.47 -1.61 -5.22
CA VAL A 122 16.38 -2.68 -5.64
C VAL A 122 17.30 -3.08 -4.50
N ASP A 123 17.94 -2.13 -3.81
CA ASP A 123 18.82 -2.44 -2.68
C ASP A 123 18.08 -3.13 -1.53
N ALA A 124 16.84 -2.73 -1.25
CA ALA A 124 16.01 -3.37 -0.23
C ALA A 124 15.63 -4.80 -0.64
N ILE A 125 15.18 -4.98 -1.89
CA ILE A 125 14.83 -6.28 -2.47
C ILE A 125 16.06 -7.19 -2.46
N MET A 126 17.21 -6.72 -2.92
CA MET A 126 18.45 -7.51 -3.00
C MET A 126 18.95 -8.01 -1.64
N ARG A 127 18.57 -7.35 -0.53
CA ARG A 127 18.92 -7.81 0.84
C ARG A 127 18.03 -8.94 1.34
N VAL A 128 16.81 -9.05 0.83
CA VAL A 128 15.79 -10.01 1.31
C VAL A 128 15.43 -11.09 0.29
N ALA A 129 15.79 -10.88 -0.97
CA ALA A 129 15.51 -11.78 -2.09
C ALA A 129 16.44 -13.00 -2.10
N GLU A 130 15.90 -14.11 -2.59
CA GLU A 130 16.68 -15.34 -2.81
C GLU A 130 17.71 -15.14 -3.94
N PRO A 131 18.82 -15.91 -3.98
CA PRO A 131 19.88 -15.74 -4.97
C PRO A 131 19.42 -15.70 -6.43
N ASP A 132 18.43 -16.52 -6.79
CA ASP A 132 17.89 -16.57 -8.16
C ASP A 132 17.09 -15.32 -8.53
N GLU A 133 16.38 -14.73 -7.56
CA GLU A 133 15.65 -13.48 -7.74
C GLU A 133 16.62 -12.29 -7.83
N VAL A 134 17.64 -12.28 -6.98
CA VAL A 134 18.78 -11.35 -7.06
C VAL A 134 19.43 -11.41 -8.45
N GLN A 135 19.66 -12.60 -8.98
CA GLN A 135 20.26 -12.76 -10.31
C GLN A 135 19.33 -12.26 -11.43
N ARG A 136 18.02 -12.55 -11.35
CA ARG A 136 17.02 -12.03 -12.30
C ARG A 136 16.93 -10.51 -12.26
N LEU A 137 16.90 -9.92 -11.07
CA LEU A 137 16.86 -8.47 -10.89
C LEU A 137 18.14 -7.81 -11.40
N ALA A 138 19.32 -8.37 -11.07
CA ALA A 138 20.60 -7.90 -11.57
C ALA A 138 20.72 -8.00 -13.11
N ALA A 139 20.14 -9.04 -13.73
CA ALA A 139 20.07 -9.14 -15.18
C ALA A 139 19.16 -8.06 -15.79
N ARG A 140 18.01 -7.77 -15.15
CA ARG A 140 17.08 -6.72 -15.57
C ARG A 140 17.69 -5.32 -15.45
N VAL A 141 18.47 -5.05 -14.39
CA VAL A 141 19.22 -3.79 -14.21
C VAL A 141 20.23 -3.55 -15.35
N LYS A 142 20.75 -4.61 -15.98
CA LYS A 142 21.69 -4.49 -17.12
C LYS A 142 21.00 -4.19 -18.45
N GLN A 143 19.69 -4.42 -18.56
CA GLN A 143 18.93 -4.13 -19.77
C GLN A 143 18.63 -2.63 -19.86
N PRO A 144 18.48 -2.07 -21.08
CA PRO A 144 17.97 -0.72 -21.22
C PRO A 144 16.60 -0.61 -20.51
N PRO A 145 16.32 0.49 -19.80
CA PRO A 145 15.05 0.64 -19.12
C PRO A 145 13.91 0.62 -20.15
N ARG A 146 12.90 -0.21 -19.89
CA ARG A 146 11.66 -0.21 -20.68
C ARG A 146 10.96 1.13 -20.47
N THR A 147 10.22 1.63 -21.45
CA THR A 147 9.31 2.76 -21.23
C THR A 147 8.02 2.33 -20.54
N VAL A 148 7.23 3.28 -20.02
CA VAL A 148 5.87 3.02 -19.50
C VAL A 148 5.02 2.25 -20.51
N ARG A 149 5.08 2.67 -21.77
CA ARG A 149 4.40 2.05 -22.92
C ARG A 149 4.78 0.58 -23.06
N GLN A 150 6.08 0.30 -23.13
CA GLN A 150 6.60 -1.06 -23.27
C GLN A 150 6.27 -1.92 -22.05
N GLY A 151 6.42 -1.36 -20.84
CA GLY A 151 6.07 -2.05 -19.60
C GLY A 151 4.61 -2.50 -19.58
N ILE A 152 3.68 -1.59 -19.87
CA ILE A 152 2.24 -1.90 -19.90
C ILE A 152 1.89 -2.90 -21.02
N GLU A 153 2.45 -2.76 -22.22
CA GLU A 153 2.21 -3.73 -23.30
C GLU A 153 2.72 -5.13 -22.95
N GLU A 154 3.93 -5.24 -22.41
CA GLU A 154 4.54 -6.51 -22.02
C GLU A 154 3.83 -7.16 -20.83
N ASP A 155 3.56 -6.39 -19.78
CA ASP A 155 2.91 -6.89 -18.57
C ASP A 155 1.47 -7.36 -18.86
N PHE A 156 0.86 -6.87 -19.94
CA PHE A 156 -0.49 -7.27 -20.39
C PHE A 156 -0.47 -8.32 -21.51
N GLY A 157 0.72 -8.75 -21.96
CA GLY A 157 0.86 -9.66 -23.10
C GLY A 157 0.28 -9.10 -24.41
N ALA A 158 0.26 -7.78 -24.56
CA ALA A 158 -0.33 -7.11 -25.71
C ALA A 158 0.71 -6.85 -26.81
N PRO A 159 0.30 -6.75 -28.09
CA PRO A 159 1.20 -6.41 -29.18
C PRO A 159 1.79 -5.01 -29.02
N SER A 160 3.04 -4.84 -29.43
CA SER A 160 3.70 -3.53 -29.45
C SER A 160 2.89 -2.49 -30.26
N GLY A 161 2.73 -1.29 -29.71
CA GLY A 161 1.91 -0.22 -30.30
C GLY A 161 0.45 -0.20 -29.81
N SER A 162 0.02 -1.15 -28.98
CA SER A 162 -1.35 -1.21 -28.43
C SER A 162 -1.58 -0.31 -27.21
N PHE A 163 -0.53 0.31 -26.66
CA PHE A 163 -0.56 1.04 -25.39
C PHE A 163 -1.72 2.02 -25.24
N SER A 164 -1.91 2.92 -26.20
CA SER A 164 -2.96 3.94 -26.08
C SER A 164 -4.36 3.34 -26.03
N LEU A 165 -4.59 2.26 -26.78
CA LEU A 165 -5.87 1.54 -26.77
C LEU A 165 -6.07 0.85 -25.41
N LEU A 166 -5.05 0.16 -24.90
CA LEU A 166 -5.11 -0.54 -23.61
C LEU A 166 -5.43 0.43 -22.47
N VAL A 167 -4.69 1.54 -22.38
CA VAL A 167 -4.90 2.55 -21.32
C VAL A 167 -6.31 3.15 -21.40
N GLN A 168 -6.81 3.43 -22.60
CA GLN A 168 -8.17 3.94 -22.77
C GLN A 168 -9.24 2.93 -22.34
N GLN A 169 -9.05 1.65 -22.65
CA GLN A 169 -9.98 0.59 -22.26
C GLN A 169 -10.06 0.44 -20.73
N LEU A 170 -8.97 0.72 -19.99
CA LEU A 170 -8.95 0.61 -18.51
C LEU A 170 -9.87 1.60 -17.79
N ARG A 171 -10.52 2.50 -18.51
CA ARG A 171 -11.58 3.39 -18.00
C ARG A 171 -12.94 2.70 -17.87
N SER A 172 -13.13 1.57 -18.53
CA SER A 172 -14.43 0.90 -18.61
C SER A 172 -14.41 -0.46 -17.89
N PRO A 173 -15.35 -0.73 -16.97
CA PRO A 173 -15.41 -1.99 -16.22
C PRO A 173 -15.86 -3.19 -17.07
N SER A 174 -16.39 -2.98 -18.28
CA SER A 174 -16.89 -4.04 -19.16
C SER A 174 -15.89 -4.48 -20.24
N ALA A 175 -14.71 -3.86 -20.31
CA ALA A 175 -13.80 -4.01 -21.45
C ALA A 175 -12.81 -5.18 -21.32
N PHE A 176 -12.72 -5.86 -20.17
CA PHE A 176 -11.61 -6.79 -19.91
C PHE A 176 -11.98 -8.11 -19.22
N PRO A 177 -11.14 -9.15 -19.37
CA PRO A 177 -11.28 -10.44 -18.70
C PRO A 177 -10.97 -10.36 -17.18
N PRO A 178 -11.09 -11.48 -16.44
CA PRO A 178 -10.89 -11.54 -14.99
C PRO A 178 -9.58 -10.92 -14.45
N HIS A 179 -8.54 -10.76 -15.27
CA HIS A 179 -7.27 -10.13 -14.90
C HIS A 179 -7.25 -8.59 -14.96
N GLN A 180 -8.39 -7.92 -15.22
CA GLN A 180 -8.48 -6.46 -15.28
C GLN A 180 -7.92 -5.77 -14.02
N GLN A 181 -8.06 -6.40 -12.85
CA GLN A 181 -7.59 -5.83 -11.59
C GLN A 181 -6.07 -5.72 -11.52
N ASP A 182 -5.34 -6.71 -12.04
CA ASP A 182 -3.88 -6.66 -12.13
C ASP A 182 -3.44 -5.59 -13.14
N MET A 183 -4.19 -5.44 -14.23
CA MET A 183 -3.90 -4.38 -15.21
C MET A 183 -4.06 -2.98 -14.61
N LEU A 184 -5.13 -2.74 -13.84
CA LEU A 184 -5.34 -1.47 -13.14
C LEU A 184 -4.24 -1.20 -12.11
N LEU A 185 -3.80 -2.24 -11.40
CA LEU A 185 -2.75 -2.18 -10.41
C LEU A 185 -1.40 -1.82 -11.04
N ASN A 186 -1.00 -2.54 -12.10
CA ASN A 186 0.25 -2.32 -12.83
C ASN A 186 0.27 -0.95 -13.52
N ALA A 187 -0.84 -0.53 -14.13
CA ALA A 187 -0.93 0.79 -14.76
C ALA A 187 -0.69 1.93 -13.75
N ARG A 188 -1.24 1.79 -12.53
CA ARG A 188 -1.05 2.78 -11.45
C ARG A 188 0.37 2.78 -10.87
N GLU A 189 0.99 1.61 -10.78
CA GLU A 189 2.41 1.51 -10.41
C GLU A 189 3.29 2.20 -11.46
N SER A 190 3.08 1.90 -12.74
CA SER A 190 3.84 2.50 -13.83
C SER A 190 3.68 4.02 -13.87
N LEU A 191 2.47 4.53 -13.58
CA LEU A 191 2.21 5.96 -13.44
C LEU A 191 3.02 6.59 -12.30
N LYS A 192 3.08 5.95 -11.12
CA LYS A 192 3.92 6.42 -10.00
C LYS A 192 5.39 6.43 -10.40
N SER A 193 5.89 5.30 -10.91
CA SER A 193 7.31 5.12 -11.22
C SER A 193 7.78 6.13 -12.27
N ALA A 194 6.99 6.37 -13.31
CA ALA A 194 7.27 7.41 -14.31
C ALA A 194 7.29 8.83 -13.73
N LYS A 195 6.39 9.15 -12.79
CA LYS A 195 6.38 10.45 -12.12
C LYS A 195 7.60 10.66 -11.22
N ILE A 196 8.04 9.62 -10.51
CA ILE A 196 9.28 9.66 -9.71
C ILE A 196 10.49 9.89 -10.63
N GLU A 197 10.57 9.18 -11.74
CA GLU A 197 11.67 9.31 -12.70
C GLU A 197 11.73 10.73 -13.29
N ARG A 198 10.59 11.28 -13.72
CA ARG A 198 10.50 12.66 -14.24
C ARG A 198 11.00 13.71 -13.24
N LYS A 199 10.88 13.41 -11.94
CA LYS A 199 11.39 14.23 -10.84
C LYS A 199 12.84 13.94 -10.46
N SER A 200 13.57 13.19 -11.28
CA SER A 200 14.94 12.78 -11.00
C SER A 200 15.07 12.06 -9.65
N ASN A 201 14.15 11.13 -9.38
CA ASN A 201 14.09 10.35 -8.14
C ASN A 201 13.88 11.20 -6.87
N SER A 202 13.21 12.34 -7.00
CA SER A 202 12.67 13.06 -5.85
C SER A 202 11.38 12.42 -5.36
N PHE A 203 11.06 12.61 -4.08
CA PHE A 203 9.79 12.15 -3.51
C PHE A 203 8.62 12.84 -4.21
N LEU A 204 7.58 12.06 -4.52
CA LEU A 204 6.30 12.63 -4.93
C LEU A 204 5.59 13.22 -3.71
N LEU A 205 5.04 14.42 -3.90
CA LEU A 205 4.09 14.98 -2.95
C LEU A 205 2.79 14.19 -3.04
N PHE A 206 2.03 14.17 -1.95
CA PHE A 206 0.82 13.37 -1.90
C PHE A 206 -0.24 13.77 -2.94
N ASP A 207 -0.29 15.03 -3.39
CA ASP A 207 -1.25 15.52 -4.41
C ASP A 207 -0.82 15.27 -5.86
N GLU A 208 0.40 14.76 -6.06
CA GLU A 208 0.93 14.44 -7.37
C GLU A 208 0.52 13.06 -7.86
N LEU A 209 -0.09 12.26 -6.99
CA LEU A 209 -0.71 10.99 -7.33
C LEU A 209 -2.20 11.04 -7.05
N ASP A 210 -2.96 10.35 -7.89
CA ASP A 210 -4.38 10.14 -7.64
C ASP A 210 -4.58 9.17 -6.46
N PHE A 211 -5.73 9.31 -5.80
CA PHE A 211 -6.08 8.54 -4.61
C PHE A 211 -5.88 7.03 -4.80
N TRP A 212 -6.31 6.50 -5.95
CA TRP A 212 -6.22 5.06 -6.20
C TRP A 212 -4.82 4.62 -6.59
N SER A 213 -3.99 5.50 -7.17
CA SER A 213 -2.58 5.22 -7.38
C SER A 213 -1.85 5.04 -6.05
N HIS A 214 -2.14 5.89 -5.06
CA HIS A 214 -1.66 5.73 -3.69
C HIS A 214 -2.04 4.39 -3.07
N VAL A 215 -3.31 4.00 -3.15
CA VAL A 215 -3.80 2.70 -2.63
C VAL A 215 -3.14 1.53 -3.35
N ALA A 216 -3.05 1.59 -4.68
CA ALA A 216 -2.43 0.56 -5.52
C ALA A 216 -0.96 0.33 -5.16
N VAL A 217 -0.22 1.42 -4.91
CA VAL A 217 1.21 1.34 -4.60
C VAL A 217 1.49 0.54 -3.34
N TRP A 218 0.60 0.57 -2.35
CA TRP A 218 0.77 -0.20 -1.12
C TRP A 218 0.74 -1.71 -1.34
N ASP A 219 0.11 -2.20 -2.40
CA ASP A 219 0.17 -3.62 -2.76
C ASP A 219 1.58 -4.06 -3.19
N PHE A 220 2.40 -3.13 -3.70
CA PHE A 220 3.78 -3.41 -4.15
C PHE A 220 4.84 -3.21 -3.06
N VAL A 221 4.46 -2.60 -1.94
CA VAL A 221 5.41 -2.26 -0.87
C VAL A 221 5.79 -3.47 -0.01
N LEU A 222 4.94 -4.49 0.03
CA LEU A 222 5.20 -5.73 0.75
C LEU A 222 5.77 -6.74 -0.24
N PRO A 223 6.93 -7.36 0.04
CA PRO A 223 7.53 -8.27 -0.93
C PRO A 223 6.61 -9.48 -1.11
N PRO A 224 6.32 -9.84 -2.37
CA PRO A 224 5.64 -11.09 -2.67
C PRO A 224 6.61 -12.23 -2.36
N ARG A 225 6.62 -12.76 -1.12
CA ARG A 225 7.44 -13.92 -0.80
C ARG A 225 6.77 -15.16 -1.39
N ARG A 226 7.44 -15.79 -2.38
CA ARG A 226 6.98 -16.94 -3.18
C ARG A 226 5.57 -16.71 -3.68
N GLU A 227 5.44 -15.94 -4.77
CA GLU A 227 4.20 -15.70 -5.53
C GLU A 227 3.16 -16.80 -5.27
N PRO A 228 2.21 -16.59 -4.33
CA PRO A 228 0.87 -16.95 -4.72
C PRO A 228 0.64 -16.23 -6.04
N SER A 229 0.19 -16.94 -7.07
CA SER A 229 -0.17 -16.28 -8.32
C SER A 229 -1.03 -15.04 -7.99
N ASN A 230 -0.95 -13.95 -8.76
CA ASN A 230 -1.79 -12.77 -8.49
C ASN A 230 -3.27 -13.16 -8.25
N GLU A 231 -3.73 -14.23 -8.89
CA GLU A 231 -5.03 -14.86 -8.67
C GLU A 231 -5.27 -15.36 -7.23
N GLU A 232 -4.30 -16.01 -6.59
CA GLU A 232 -4.38 -16.44 -5.19
C GLU A 232 -4.40 -15.26 -4.22
N LEU A 233 -3.58 -14.23 -4.47
CA LEU A 233 -3.59 -13.02 -3.65
C LEU A 233 -4.90 -12.22 -3.80
N GLN A 234 -5.45 -12.15 -5.01
CA GLN A 234 -6.76 -11.54 -5.26
C GLN A 234 -7.90 -12.30 -4.56
N LYS A 235 -7.81 -13.63 -4.49
CA LYS A 235 -8.75 -14.49 -3.77
C LYS A 235 -8.52 -14.49 -2.25
N SER A 236 -7.44 -13.90 -1.77
CA SER A 236 -7.16 -13.79 -0.34
C SER A 236 -8.10 -12.80 0.34
N ILE A 237 -8.86 -13.31 1.30
CA ILE A 237 -9.75 -12.51 2.14
C ILE A 237 -8.95 -11.59 3.07
N SER A 238 -7.82 -12.04 3.61
CA SER A 238 -6.95 -11.24 4.48
C SER A 238 -6.36 -10.08 3.70
N TRP A 239 -5.95 -10.30 2.45
CA TRP A 239 -5.44 -9.23 1.60
C TRP A 239 -6.51 -8.20 1.22
N SER A 240 -7.74 -8.67 0.99
CA SER A 240 -8.88 -7.78 0.78
C SER A 240 -9.13 -6.89 2.01
N HIS A 241 -8.90 -7.37 3.24
CA HIS A 241 -8.93 -6.54 4.45
C HIS A 241 -7.79 -5.51 4.48
N CYS A 242 -6.56 -5.89 4.14
CA CYS A 242 -5.42 -4.96 4.04
C CYS A 242 -5.74 -3.80 3.08
N ARG A 243 -6.25 -4.10 1.89
CA ARG A 243 -6.63 -3.10 0.88
C ARG A 243 -7.75 -2.16 1.35
N HIS A 244 -8.75 -2.69 2.05
CA HIS A 244 -9.77 -1.85 2.69
C HIS A 244 -9.17 -0.90 3.72
N GLN A 245 -8.22 -1.38 4.52
CA GLN A 245 -7.56 -0.54 5.51
C GLN A 245 -6.66 0.51 4.86
N ALA A 246 -6.01 0.20 3.74
CA ALA A 246 -5.29 1.21 2.94
C ALA A 246 -6.25 2.32 2.46
N VAL A 247 -7.45 1.96 1.97
CA VAL A 247 -8.50 2.94 1.59
C VAL A 247 -8.91 3.83 2.78
N VAL A 248 -8.97 3.27 3.99
CA VAL A 248 -9.23 4.05 5.22
C VAL A 248 -8.12 5.05 5.47
N VAL A 249 -6.85 4.60 5.50
CA VAL A 249 -5.68 5.46 5.73
C VAL A 249 -5.65 6.61 4.72
N PHE A 250 -5.71 6.29 3.42
CA PHE A 250 -5.65 7.31 2.39
C PHE A 250 -6.84 8.27 2.41
N SER A 251 -8.03 7.80 2.81
CA SER A 251 -9.19 8.70 2.93
C SER A 251 -8.98 9.74 4.03
N LEU A 252 -8.41 9.32 5.16
CA LEU A 252 -8.09 10.23 6.26
C LEU A 252 -7.02 11.25 5.85
N LEU A 253 -5.98 10.82 5.14
CA LEU A 253 -4.92 11.70 4.63
C LEU A 253 -5.44 12.72 3.62
N THR A 254 -6.17 12.26 2.60
CA THR A 254 -6.78 13.15 1.60
C THR A 254 -7.66 14.19 2.27
N ARG A 255 -8.47 13.78 3.26
CA ARG A 255 -9.37 14.69 3.97
C ARG A 255 -8.62 15.66 4.88
N ARG A 256 -7.59 15.19 5.58
CA ARG A 256 -6.71 16.04 6.40
C ARG A 256 -6.04 17.12 5.56
N ARG A 257 -5.49 16.75 4.40
CA ARG A 257 -4.83 17.68 3.48
C ARG A 257 -5.83 18.68 2.88
N ALA A 258 -7.01 18.22 2.49
CA ALA A 258 -8.06 19.09 1.94
C ALA A 258 -8.61 20.08 2.98
N ALA A 259 -8.58 19.71 4.26
CA ALA A 259 -8.94 20.61 5.34
C ALA A 259 -7.80 21.60 5.58
N LYS A 260 -8.01 22.89 5.25
CA LYS A 260 -7.10 23.99 5.61
C LYS A 260 -6.79 24.03 7.12
N ASN A 261 -7.67 23.45 7.94
CA ASN A 261 -7.46 23.23 9.36
C ASN A 261 -7.21 21.74 9.64
N SER A 262 -6.00 21.45 10.11
CA SER A 262 -5.54 20.14 10.53
C SER A 262 -6.38 19.51 11.66
N ALA A 263 -7.26 20.25 12.32
CA ALA A 263 -8.16 19.74 13.35
C ALA A 263 -9.28 18.82 12.80
N THR A 264 -9.58 18.87 11.50
CA THR A 264 -10.74 18.12 10.93
C THR A 264 -10.54 16.60 10.96
N VAL A 265 -9.29 16.15 10.79
CA VAL A 265 -8.91 14.74 10.89
C VAL A 265 -7.67 14.72 11.78
N PRO A 266 -7.81 14.51 13.09
CA PRO A 266 -6.67 14.54 13.99
C PRO A 266 -5.70 13.39 13.70
N LEU A 267 -4.40 13.61 14.01
CA LEU A 267 -3.30 12.71 13.64
C LEU A 267 -3.42 11.34 14.29
N ASP A 268 -3.98 11.28 15.48
CA ASP A 268 -4.22 10.03 16.21
C ASP A 268 -5.07 9.05 15.40
N LEU A 269 -6.08 9.52 14.67
CA LEU A 269 -6.89 8.66 13.80
C LEU A 269 -6.07 8.09 12.64
N ILE A 270 -5.17 8.89 12.06
CA ILE A 270 -4.28 8.43 10.98
C ILE A 270 -3.30 7.40 11.53
N HIS A 271 -2.68 7.66 12.68
CA HIS A 271 -1.76 6.72 13.33
C HIS A 271 -2.46 5.39 13.61
N ARG A 272 -3.63 5.42 14.27
CA ARG A 272 -4.44 4.23 14.56
C ARG A 272 -4.81 3.46 13.30
N ALA A 273 -5.12 4.15 12.20
CA ALA A 273 -5.47 3.50 10.94
C ALA A 273 -4.26 2.81 10.29
N ILE A 274 -3.07 3.43 10.35
CA ILE A 274 -1.83 2.84 9.83
C ILE A 274 -1.38 1.66 10.70
N GLU A 275 -1.46 1.77 12.02
CA GLU A 275 -1.18 0.66 12.94
C GLU A 275 -2.06 -0.56 12.64
N GLN A 276 -3.37 -0.33 12.43
CA GLN A 276 -4.29 -1.39 12.04
C GLN A 276 -3.98 -1.97 10.66
N TYR A 277 -3.47 -1.16 9.71
CA TYR A 277 -3.02 -1.66 8.42
C TYR A 277 -1.86 -2.64 8.60
N PHE A 278 -0.83 -2.27 9.37
CA PHE A 278 0.31 -3.15 9.60
C PHE A 278 -0.04 -4.38 10.45
N ASP A 279 -0.98 -4.25 11.40
CA ASP A 279 -1.51 -5.41 12.13
C ASP A 279 -2.21 -6.41 11.17
N LEU A 280 -2.97 -5.92 10.19
CA LEU A 280 -3.61 -6.77 9.17
C LEU A 280 -2.58 -7.41 8.24
N VAL A 281 -1.57 -6.65 7.84
CA VAL A 281 -0.46 -7.14 7.01
C VAL A 281 0.32 -8.24 7.71
N GLY A 282 0.68 -8.06 8.99
CA GLY A 282 1.40 -9.07 9.78
C GLY A 282 0.62 -10.38 9.92
N ARG A 283 -0.73 -10.31 9.96
CA ARG A 283 -1.59 -11.50 9.93
C ARG A 283 -1.71 -12.13 8.55
N ALA A 284 -1.82 -11.31 7.51
CA ALA A 284 -1.91 -11.77 6.13
C ALA A 284 -0.59 -12.40 5.64
N VAL A 285 0.54 -11.97 6.22
CA VAL A 285 1.89 -12.44 5.90
C VAL A 285 2.60 -12.86 7.19
N PRO A 286 2.31 -14.05 7.76
CA PRO A 286 2.90 -14.47 9.04
C PRO A 286 4.44 -14.57 9.01
N ALA A 287 5.03 -14.76 7.83
CA ALA A 287 6.46 -14.81 7.61
C ALA A 287 7.12 -13.43 7.43
N LEU A 288 6.38 -12.33 7.62
CA LEU A 288 6.92 -10.98 7.52
C LEU A 288 7.99 -10.78 8.60
N ASP A 289 9.20 -10.47 8.17
CA ASP A 289 10.30 -10.14 9.07
C ASP A 289 10.37 -8.63 9.38
N GLU A 290 11.10 -8.27 10.43
CA GLU A 290 11.24 -6.87 10.88
C GLU A 290 11.92 -5.99 9.82
N PRO A 291 13.00 -6.41 9.13
CA PRO A 291 13.59 -5.60 8.06
C PRO A 291 12.60 -5.30 6.93
N THR A 292 11.83 -6.29 6.50
CA THR A 292 10.82 -6.14 5.46
C THR A 292 9.70 -5.23 5.91
N ALA A 293 9.18 -5.42 7.13
CA ALA A 293 8.17 -4.54 7.69
C ALA A 293 8.69 -3.10 7.84
N GLY A 294 9.96 -2.92 8.19
CA GLY A 294 10.63 -1.62 8.27
C GLY A 294 10.73 -0.91 6.94
N TYR A 295 11.15 -1.62 5.90
CA TYR A 295 11.12 -1.10 4.55
C TYR A 295 9.69 -0.75 4.12
N ALA A 296 8.73 -1.63 4.38
CA ALA A 296 7.34 -1.40 4.01
C ALA A 296 6.75 -0.17 4.71
N ALA A 297 6.96 -0.05 6.02
CA ALA A 297 6.61 1.12 6.81
C ALA A 297 7.26 2.38 6.25
N HIS A 298 8.56 2.36 5.99
CA HIS A 298 9.28 3.51 5.45
C HIS A 298 8.70 3.97 4.10
N THR A 299 8.46 3.05 3.16
CA THR A 299 7.91 3.40 1.83
C THR A 299 6.49 3.96 1.93
N VAL A 300 5.67 3.39 2.83
CA VAL A 300 4.35 3.91 3.17
C VAL A 300 4.44 5.36 3.67
N LEU A 301 5.30 5.64 4.65
CA LEU A 301 5.46 6.98 5.20
C LEU A 301 6.05 7.98 4.22
N ALA A 302 7.00 7.54 3.39
CA ALA A 302 7.64 8.37 2.40
C ALA A 302 6.62 8.89 1.37
N ALA A 303 5.49 8.18 1.16
CA ALA A 303 4.39 8.69 0.34
C ALA A 303 3.52 9.76 1.04
N MET A 304 3.77 10.02 2.33
CA MET A 304 2.90 10.78 3.23
C MET A 304 3.64 11.84 4.06
N TRP A 305 4.94 12.01 3.80
CA TRP A 305 5.84 12.84 4.59
C TRP A 305 5.45 14.32 4.65
N ASP A 306 4.75 14.81 3.63
CA ASP A 306 4.26 16.18 3.53
C ASP A 306 2.90 16.38 4.22
N VAL A 307 2.28 15.30 4.72
CA VAL A 307 0.97 15.34 5.41
C VAL A 307 1.11 15.28 6.93
N ALA A 308 2.11 14.56 7.44
CA ALA A 308 2.33 14.38 8.87
C ALA A 308 3.78 13.98 9.18
N ASP A 309 4.21 14.33 10.39
CA ASP A 309 5.48 13.90 10.94
C ASP A 309 5.26 12.62 11.73
N PHE A 310 6.03 11.58 11.43
CA PHE A 310 5.82 10.24 11.94
C PHE A 310 7.10 9.70 12.55
N LYS A 311 7.00 9.19 13.77
CA LYS A 311 8.03 8.39 14.42
C LYS A 311 7.50 6.99 14.62
N LEU A 312 8.20 5.97 14.13
CA LEU A 312 7.73 4.59 14.24
C LEU A 312 8.68 3.69 15.01
N TYR A 313 8.04 2.73 15.66
CA TYR A 313 8.64 1.60 16.31
C TYR A 313 8.13 0.32 15.67
N ILE A 314 9.07 -0.58 15.39
CA ILE A 314 8.78 -1.90 14.87
C ILE A 314 9.33 -2.90 15.89
N HIS A 315 8.48 -3.84 16.28
CA HIS A 315 8.80 -4.90 17.23
C HIS A 315 7.96 -6.14 16.92
N ARG A 316 8.28 -7.28 17.53
CA ARG A 316 7.39 -8.45 17.55
C ARG A 316 6.51 -8.46 18.80
N ASP A 317 5.24 -8.79 18.63
CA ASP A 317 4.35 -9.04 19.77
C ASP A 317 4.63 -10.41 20.42
N SER A 318 3.90 -10.71 21.50
CA SER A 318 4.02 -11.99 22.21
C SER A 318 3.65 -13.22 21.37
N SER A 319 2.97 -13.03 20.24
CA SER A 319 2.64 -14.08 19.28
C SER A 319 3.68 -14.20 18.17
N GLY A 320 4.74 -13.38 18.22
CA GLY A 320 5.80 -13.35 17.22
C GLY A 320 5.44 -12.55 15.96
N HIS A 321 4.28 -11.91 15.88
CA HIS A 321 3.91 -11.10 14.72
C HIS A 321 4.63 -9.76 14.74
N VAL A 322 5.05 -9.27 13.57
CA VAL A 322 5.62 -7.93 13.46
C VAL A 322 4.53 -6.89 13.62
N VAL A 323 4.77 -5.93 14.50
CA VAL A 323 3.86 -4.88 14.89
C VAL A 323 4.53 -3.53 14.71
N VAL A 324 3.82 -2.62 14.03
CA VAL A 324 4.26 -1.26 13.73
C VAL A 324 3.44 -0.27 14.56
N ARG A 325 4.09 0.63 15.31
CA ARG A 325 3.46 1.61 16.23
C ARG A 325 4.05 3.01 16.10
N PHE A 326 3.27 4.05 16.38
CA PHE A 326 3.73 5.45 16.33
C PHE A 326 4.11 6.03 17.70
N SER A 327 5.08 6.97 17.71
CA SER A 327 5.54 7.73 18.89
C SER A 327 4.98 9.16 18.98
N PRO A 328 4.77 9.69 20.20
CA PRO A 328 4.62 8.94 21.45
C PRO A 328 3.33 8.11 21.37
N PRO A 329 3.26 6.94 22.04
CA PRO A 329 1.98 6.25 22.14
C PRO A 329 0.94 7.25 22.65
N PRO A 330 -0.23 7.40 22.00
CA PRO A 330 -1.26 8.31 22.46
C PRO A 330 -1.61 7.91 23.89
N SER A 331 -1.17 8.73 24.86
CA SER A 331 -1.31 8.56 26.32
C SER A 331 -1.96 7.23 26.71
N TRP A 332 -1.16 6.16 26.77
CA TRP A 332 -1.64 4.87 27.26
C TRP A 332 -2.13 5.05 28.70
N PRO A 333 -3.42 4.78 29.01
CA PRO A 333 -3.90 4.78 30.37
C PRO A 333 -3.62 3.39 30.95
N PHE A 334 -2.35 3.06 31.13
CA PHE A 334 -1.93 1.96 31.99
C PHE A 334 -0.76 2.46 32.84
N SER A 335 -1.11 3.24 33.85
CA SER A 335 -0.35 3.28 35.10
C SER A 335 -0.42 1.86 35.68
N ALA A 336 0.73 1.23 35.89
CA ALA A 336 0.84 0.12 36.83
C ALA A 336 0.75 0.67 38.26
#